data_AF-A0A929MQJ2-F1
#
_entry.id   AF-A0A929MQJ2-F1
#
_cell.length_a   1.000
_cell.length_b   1.000
_cell.length_c   1.000
_cell.angle_alpha   90.00
_cell.angle_beta   90.00
_cell.angle_gamma   90.00
#
_symmetry.space_group_name_H-M   'P 1'
#
loop_
_entity.id
_entity.type
_entity.pdbx_description
1 polymer ?
#
loop_
_entity_poly.entity_id
_entity_poly.type
_entity_poly.pdbx_seq_one_letter_code
_entity_poly.pdbx_strand_id
1 'polypeptide(L)'
;MSELGTKLRDARIEKGYTLNTLQQMTKIQKKYLVAIEEGRFEEIPGNFYTRAFVKQYADMVGLDGDSLLLDYQSELEAVEHGLSQYEEQETEAMPSRLNRNQAQSEQSLLDRYAKHLPVLMLAGVFILVMAFITWTIYSVSQRERQQQANSSSATSLVSSVEPSSAAQHAASSSSETSSQAKIDGAEFFGDVQAKRVSGEGEETTYELYAPMNKFKFTVKGKNYVWVGVYEDEEITMDTTVTEGETLDIKVKGQTRSVRIRLGYPEGAEIQVNGKTVKIANDYITDSIVFRLHADQPTGSSTNEANQGAENQPGQEQGQNQNQAQGQGSYQGPAVLDPNRQQNNDNNGQ
;
A
#
# COMPACT_ATOMS: atom_id res chain seq x y z
N MET A 1 -20.74 3.16 -14.29
CA MET A 1 -20.87 3.05 -12.84
C MET A 1 -22.29 2.62 -12.55
N SER A 2 -22.43 1.61 -11.70
CA SER A 2 -23.69 1.10 -11.19
C SER A 2 -24.43 2.17 -10.36
N GLU A 3 -25.78 2.15 -10.35
CA GLU A 3 -26.56 3.04 -9.47
C GLU A 3 -26.33 2.67 -8.00
N LEU A 4 -26.33 1.37 -7.68
CA LEU A 4 -25.94 0.82 -6.39
C LEU A 4 -24.51 1.26 -5.99
N GLY A 5 -23.56 1.11 -6.90
CA GLY A 5 -22.16 1.46 -6.68
C GLY A 5 -21.96 2.95 -6.38
N THR A 6 -22.71 3.82 -7.08
CA THR A 6 -22.71 5.27 -6.84
C THR A 6 -23.28 5.62 -5.47
N LYS A 7 -24.43 5.02 -5.09
CA LYS A 7 -25.06 5.24 -3.79
C LYS A 7 -24.17 4.82 -2.61
N LEU A 8 -23.49 3.69 -2.73
CA LEU A 8 -22.52 3.22 -1.73
C LEU A 8 -21.31 4.14 -1.62
N ARG A 9 -20.77 4.58 -2.76
CA ARG A 9 -19.65 5.53 -2.82
C ARG A 9 -20.00 6.86 -2.16
N ASP A 10 -21.18 7.40 -2.46
CA ASP A 10 -21.62 8.68 -1.90
C ASP A 10 -21.79 8.59 -0.38
N ALA A 11 -22.44 7.53 0.12
CA ALA A 11 -22.57 7.27 1.56
C ALA A 11 -21.20 7.09 2.25
N ARG A 12 -20.24 6.44 1.58
CA ARG A 12 -18.87 6.31 2.08
C ARG A 12 -18.18 7.67 2.20
N ILE A 13 -18.32 8.51 1.17
CA ILE A 13 -17.73 9.85 1.16
C ILE A 13 -18.38 10.73 2.23
N GLU A 14 -19.70 10.65 2.42
CA GLU A 14 -20.44 11.37 3.47
C GLU A 14 -19.97 10.98 4.88
N LYS A 15 -19.66 9.69 5.09
CA LYS A 15 -19.05 9.20 6.35
C LYS A 15 -17.58 9.58 6.52
N GLY A 16 -16.94 10.18 5.51
CA GLY A 16 -15.51 10.48 5.51
C GLY A 16 -14.63 9.23 5.44
N TYR A 17 -15.18 8.09 5.01
CA TYR A 17 -14.43 6.84 4.95
C TYR A 17 -13.63 6.73 3.65
N THR A 18 -12.36 6.37 3.78
CA THR A 18 -11.56 5.96 2.63
C THR A 18 -11.83 4.50 2.30
N LEU A 19 -11.50 4.07 1.08
CA LEU A 19 -11.54 2.64 0.74
C LEU A 19 -10.59 1.80 1.62
N ASN A 20 -9.48 2.38 2.10
CA ASN A 20 -8.56 1.70 3.03
C ASN A 20 -9.19 1.55 4.42
N THR A 21 -9.83 2.60 4.92
CA THR A 21 -10.58 2.60 6.18
C THR A 21 -11.70 1.57 6.11
N LEU A 22 -12.46 1.59 5.02
CA LEU A 22 -13.55 0.66 4.81
C LEU A 22 -13.06 -0.80 4.70
N GLN A 23 -11.92 -1.04 4.05
CA GLN A 23 -11.25 -2.35 4.06
C GLN A 23 -10.89 -2.78 5.48
N GLN A 24 -10.36 -1.89 6.32
CA GLN A 24 -9.97 -2.25 7.68
C GLN A 24 -11.17 -2.60 8.56
N MET A 25 -12.30 -1.90 8.38
CA MET A 25 -13.52 -2.10 9.15
C MET A 25 -14.29 -3.35 8.69
N THR A 26 -14.42 -3.55 7.37
CA THR A 26 -15.21 -4.66 6.79
C THR A 26 -14.39 -5.93 6.57
N LYS A 27 -13.06 -5.84 6.53
CA LYS A 27 -12.13 -6.91 6.10
C LYS A 27 -12.30 -7.32 4.63
N ILE A 28 -13.06 -6.56 3.84
CA ILE A 28 -13.18 -6.74 2.40
C ILE A 28 -11.98 -6.08 1.74
N GLN A 29 -11.26 -6.81 0.88
CA GLN A 29 -10.09 -6.24 0.18
C GLN A 29 -10.51 -5.04 -0.67
N LYS A 30 -9.66 -4.00 -0.70
CA LYS A 30 -9.88 -2.75 -1.42
C LYS A 30 -10.26 -2.96 -2.88
N LYS A 31 -9.64 -3.93 -3.57
CA LYS A 31 -9.96 -4.25 -4.97
C LYS A 31 -11.44 -4.60 -5.17
N TYR A 32 -12.07 -5.29 -4.21
CA TYR A 32 -13.48 -5.64 -4.28
C TYR A 32 -14.39 -4.46 -3.90
N LEU A 33 -13.97 -3.59 -2.98
CA LEU A 33 -14.71 -2.36 -2.67
C LEU A 33 -14.76 -1.41 -3.87
N VAL A 34 -13.63 -1.30 -4.60
CA VAL A 34 -13.56 -0.57 -5.88
C VAL A 34 -14.48 -1.20 -6.92
N ALA A 35 -14.41 -2.52 -7.07
CA ALA A 35 -15.29 -3.26 -8.00
C ALA A 35 -16.78 -3.02 -7.71
N ILE A 36 -17.18 -3.00 -6.43
CA ILE A 36 -18.57 -2.70 -6.01
C ILE A 36 -18.98 -1.27 -6.40
N GLU A 37 -18.13 -0.27 -6.12
CA GLU A 37 -18.43 1.14 -6.48
C GLU A 37 -18.53 1.35 -7.99
N GLU A 38 -17.75 0.60 -8.76
CA GLU A 38 -17.72 0.72 -10.22
C GLU A 38 -18.75 -0.16 -10.93
N GLY A 39 -19.41 -1.07 -10.19
CA GLY A 39 -20.39 -2.03 -10.71
C GLY A 39 -19.77 -3.24 -11.40
N ARG A 40 -18.48 -3.52 -11.18
CA ARG A 40 -17.74 -4.65 -11.76
C ARG A 40 -17.83 -5.88 -10.89
N PHE A 41 -19.05 -6.37 -10.67
CA PHE A 41 -19.31 -7.49 -9.76
C PHE A 41 -18.68 -8.82 -10.24
N GLU A 42 -18.40 -8.95 -11.54
CA GLU A 42 -17.70 -10.07 -12.15
C GLU A 42 -16.26 -10.25 -11.66
N GLU A 43 -15.62 -9.20 -11.12
CA GLU A 43 -14.28 -9.27 -10.52
C GLU A 43 -14.29 -9.88 -9.11
N ILE A 44 -15.48 -10.02 -8.50
CA ILE A 44 -15.65 -10.57 -7.16
C ILE A 44 -15.75 -12.10 -7.27
N PRO A 45 -14.96 -12.87 -6.50
CA PRO A 45 -14.92 -14.32 -6.62
C PRO A 45 -16.25 -14.92 -6.14
N GLY A 46 -17.11 -15.32 -7.07
CA GLY A 46 -18.37 -16.00 -6.78
C GLY A 46 -19.51 -15.06 -6.35
N ASN A 47 -20.69 -15.26 -6.93
CA ASN A 47 -21.86 -14.40 -6.74
C ASN A 47 -22.37 -14.35 -5.28
N PHE A 48 -22.12 -15.39 -4.48
CA PHE A 48 -22.46 -15.39 -3.06
C PHE A 48 -21.72 -14.29 -2.28
N TYR A 49 -20.46 -14.02 -2.63
CA TYR A 49 -19.66 -13.02 -1.94
C TYR A 49 -20.05 -11.59 -2.32
N THR A 50 -20.53 -11.36 -3.54
CA THR A 50 -21.00 -10.05 -3.99
C THR A 50 -22.11 -9.51 -3.08
N ARG A 51 -23.16 -10.30 -2.83
CA ARG A 51 -24.26 -9.90 -1.94
C ARG A 51 -23.80 -9.65 -0.51
N ALA A 52 -22.96 -10.53 0.02
CA ALA A 52 -22.41 -10.39 1.37
C ALA A 52 -21.57 -9.11 1.52
N PHE A 53 -20.72 -8.81 0.53
CA PHE A 53 -19.86 -7.63 0.53
C PHE A 53 -20.64 -6.33 0.36
N VAL A 54 -21.64 -6.31 -0.53
CA VAL A 54 -22.54 -5.16 -0.71
C VAL A 54 -23.29 -4.86 0.57
N LYS A 55 -23.87 -5.89 1.22
CA LYS A 55 -24.55 -5.73 2.51
C LYS A 55 -23.62 -5.16 3.57
N GLN A 56 -22.45 -5.76 3.72
CA GLN A 56 -21.49 -5.35 4.74
C GLN A 56 -20.94 -3.94 4.49
N TYR A 57 -20.76 -3.55 3.23
CA TYR A 57 -20.45 -2.16 2.86
C TYR A 57 -21.58 -1.25 3.32
N ALA A 58 -22.82 -1.52 2.88
CA ALA A 58 -23.99 -0.70 3.18
C ALA A 58 -24.16 -0.47 4.69
N ASP A 59 -24.13 -1.56 5.47
CA ASP A 59 -24.25 -1.52 6.93
C ASP A 59 -23.15 -0.64 7.56
N MET A 60 -21.91 -0.73 7.03
CA MET A 60 -20.78 0.04 7.53
C MET A 60 -20.90 1.54 7.27
N VAL A 61 -21.48 1.93 6.13
CA VAL A 61 -21.71 3.35 5.79
C VAL A 61 -23.05 3.88 6.33
N GLY A 62 -23.76 3.09 7.14
CA GLY A 62 -25.00 3.49 7.79
C GLY A 62 -26.23 3.48 6.89
N LEU A 63 -26.16 2.76 5.77
CA LEU A 63 -27.33 2.38 4.97
C LEU A 63 -27.91 1.07 5.52
N ASP A 64 -29.19 0.83 5.26
CA ASP A 64 -29.82 -0.47 5.52
C ASP A 64 -29.44 -1.44 4.39
N GLY A 65 -28.50 -2.35 4.65
CA GLY A 65 -28.01 -3.29 3.66
C GLY A 65 -29.07 -4.27 3.17
N ASP A 66 -30.04 -4.65 3.99
CA ASP A 66 -31.11 -5.58 3.60
C ASP A 66 -32.08 -4.90 2.63
N SER A 67 -32.48 -3.66 2.94
CA SER A 67 -33.31 -2.85 2.03
C SER A 67 -32.57 -2.51 0.73
N LEU A 68 -31.28 -2.17 0.81
CA LEU A 68 -30.46 -1.86 -0.35
C LEU A 68 -30.31 -3.05 -1.31
N LEU A 69 -30.11 -4.26 -0.79
CA LEU A 69 -30.05 -5.46 -1.61
C LEU A 69 -31.36 -5.72 -2.36
N LEU A 70 -32.50 -5.44 -1.71
CA LEU A 70 -33.83 -5.61 -2.31
C LEU A 70 -34.07 -4.60 -3.44
N ASP A 71 -33.70 -3.34 -3.23
CA ASP A 71 -33.86 -2.25 -4.19
C ASP A 71 -33.03 -2.47 -5.47
N TYR A 72 -31.83 -3.06 -5.33
CA TYR A 72 -30.87 -3.26 -6.42
C TYR A 72 -30.70 -4.74 -6.82
N GLN A 73 -31.68 -5.58 -6.49
CA GLN A 73 -31.65 -7.02 -6.78
C GLN A 73 -31.42 -7.31 -8.27
N SER A 74 -32.09 -6.57 -9.16
CA SER A 74 -31.98 -6.75 -10.63
C SER A 74 -30.58 -6.47 -11.18
N GLU A 75 -29.85 -5.53 -10.56
CA GLU A 75 -28.48 -5.17 -10.92
C GLU A 75 -27.48 -6.24 -10.46
N LEU A 76 -27.74 -6.86 -9.31
CA LEU A 76 -26.93 -7.95 -8.76
C LEU A 76 -27.20 -9.29 -9.47
N GLU A 77 -28.44 -9.54 -9.92
CA GLU A 77 -28.83 -10.77 -10.64
C GLU A 77 -28.37 -10.80 -12.10
N ALA A 78 -28.16 -9.65 -12.75
CA ALA A 78 -27.61 -9.58 -14.11
C ALA A 78 -26.22 -10.25 -14.23
N VAL A 79 -25.50 -10.36 -13.11
CA VAL A 79 -24.18 -11.01 -12.99
C VAL A 79 -24.35 -12.53 -12.79
N GLU A 80 -25.42 -12.96 -12.14
CA GLU A 80 -25.75 -14.37 -11.88
C GLU A 80 -26.09 -15.12 -13.17
N HIS A 81 -26.80 -14.46 -14.10
CA HIS A 81 -27.18 -15.03 -15.40
C HIS A 81 -26.04 -15.05 -16.45
N GLY A 82 -24.93 -14.35 -16.22
CA GLY A 82 -23.79 -14.27 -17.15
C GLY A 82 -22.83 -15.47 -17.10
N LEU A 83 -22.84 -16.24 -16.00
CA LEU A 83 -21.94 -17.39 -15.79
C LEU A 83 -22.67 -18.73 -15.67
N SER A 84 -23.99 -18.73 -15.47
CA SER A 84 -24.82 -19.93 -15.40
C SER A 84 -24.97 -20.66 -16.75
N GLN A 85 -24.61 -20.02 -17.88
CA GLN A 85 -24.58 -20.72 -19.19
C GLN A 85 -23.43 -21.73 -19.34
N TYR A 86 -22.45 -21.77 -18.43
CA TYR A 86 -21.34 -22.73 -18.50
C TYR A 86 -21.41 -23.88 -17.49
N GLU A 87 -22.36 -23.88 -16.55
CA GLU A 87 -22.55 -24.98 -15.59
C GLU A 87 -23.72 -25.92 -15.94
N GLU A 88 -24.61 -25.55 -16.86
CA GLU A 88 -25.81 -26.33 -17.19
C GLU A 88 -25.59 -27.51 -18.18
N GLN A 89 -24.37 -27.78 -18.67
CA GLN A 89 -24.12 -28.85 -19.66
C GLN A 89 -23.52 -30.16 -19.13
N GLU A 90 -23.22 -30.32 -17.82
CA GLU A 90 -22.68 -31.59 -17.28
C GLU A 90 -23.53 -32.28 -16.21
N THR A 91 -24.74 -31.79 -15.90
CA THR A 91 -25.67 -32.50 -15.00
C THR A 91 -26.81 -33.20 -15.73
N GLU A 92 -26.50 -33.94 -16.79
CA GLU A 92 -27.40 -34.99 -17.28
C GLU A 92 -27.03 -36.32 -16.61
N ALA A 93 -27.98 -36.82 -15.81
CA ALA A 93 -28.02 -38.08 -15.07
C ALA A 93 -27.30 -38.15 -13.70
N MET A 94 -28.03 -37.82 -12.63
CA MET A 94 -28.24 -38.77 -11.53
C MET A 94 -29.51 -38.44 -10.70
N PRO A 95 -30.30 -39.45 -10.28
CA PRO A 95 -31.66 -39.27 -9.79
C PRO A 95 -31.77 -38.74 -8.35
N SER A 96 -32.91 -38.10 -8.11
CA SER A 96 -33.40 -37.48 -6.87
C SER A 96 -33.17 -38.31 -5.60
N ARG A 97 -32.60 -37.66 -4.57
CA ARG A 97 -32.27 -38.23 -3.24
C ARG A 97 -33.45 -38.20 -2.27
N LEU A 98 -34.58 -38.77 -2.68
CA LEU A 98 -35.73 -38.96 -1.78
C LEU A 98 -35.99 -40.44 -1.50
N ASN A 99 -34.93 -41.20 -1.16
CA ASN A 99 -35.01 -42.35 -0.27
C ASN A 99 -33.60 -42.92 0.05
N ARG A 100 -33.07 -42.65 1.24
CA ARG A 100 -31.94 -43.44 1.78
C ARG A 100 -31.83 -43.31 3.31
N ASN A 101 -32.93 -43.53 4.01
CA ASN A 101 -32.88 -43.93 5.42
C ASN A 101 -33.19 -45.44 5.50
N GLN A 102 -32.29 -46.27 4.97
CA GLN A 102 -32.19 -47.68 5.36
C GLN A 102 -30.88 -48.26 4.83
N ALA A 103 -29.86 -48.28 5.69
CA ALA A 103 -28.81 -49.31 5.79
C ALA A 103 -27.71 -48.79 6.71
N GLN A 104 -27.88 -49.05 8.01
CA GLN A 104 -26.74 -49.30 8.87
C GLN A 104 -26.03 -50.55 8.34
N SER A 105 -24.73 -50.48 8.10
CA SER A 105 -23.83 -51.60 8.38
C SER A 105 -22.37 -51.15 8.29
N GLU A 106 -21.71 -51.24 9.45
CA GLU A 106 -20.29 -51.56 9.63
C GLU A 106 -19.24 -50.47 9.36
N GLN A 107 -18.39 -50.33 10.37
CA GLN A 107 -17.33 -49.36 10.54
C GLN A 107 -16.16 -49.62 9.57
N SER A 108 -15.47 -48.55 9.19
CA SER A 108 -14.01 -48.61 9.08
C SER A 108 -13.42 -47.39 9.77
N LEU A 109 -13.01 -47.56 11.03
CA LEU A 109 -12.24 -46.57 11.79
C LEU A 109 -10.92 -46.23 11.08
N LEU A 110 -10.49 -47.05 10.11
CA LEU A 110 -9.27 -46.88 9.34
C LEU A 110 -9.35 -45.71 8.35
N ASP A 111 -10.52 -45.37 7.81
CA ASP A 111 -10.65 -44.26 6.84
C ASP A 111 -10.48 -42.87 7.49
N ARG A 112 -10.85 -42.75 8.78
CA ARG A 112 -10.61 -41.51 9.54
C ARG A 112 -9.12 -41.32 9.87
N TYR A 113 -8.35 -42.40 10.03
CA TYR A 113 -6.92 -42.36 10.30
C TYR A 113 -6.06 -42.33 9.02
N ALA A 114 -6.55 -42.87 7.90
CA ALA A 114 -5.84 -42.88 6.62
C ALA A 114 -5.55 -41.46 6.10
N LYS A 115 -6.43 -40.48 6.37
CA LYS A 115 -6.24 -39.08 5.97
C LYS A 115 -5.10 -38.38 6.72
N HIS A 116 -4.78 -38.82 7.94
CA HIS A 116 -3.73 -38.21 8.76
C HIS A 116 -2.43 -39.03 8.79
N LEU A 117 -2.43 -40.22 8.17
CA LEU A 117 -1.28 -41.11 8.06
C LEU A 117 -0.02 -40.45 7.46
N PRO A 118 -0.07 -39.68 6.35
CA PRO A 118 1.13 -39.04 5.80
C PRO A 118 1.66 -37.91 6.70
N VAL A 119 0.78 -37.22 7.43
CA VAL A 119 1.17 -36.13 8.36
C VAL A 119 1.83 -36.70 9.63
N LEU A 120 1.31 -37.80 10.16
CA LEU A 120 1.92 -38.51 11.30
C LEU A 120 3.27 -39.14 10.94
N MET A 121 3.41 -39.67 9.73
CA MET A 121 4.71 -40.14 9.20
C MET A 121 5.73 -39.01 9.16
N LEU A 122 5.35 -37.84 8.63
CA LEU A 122 6.23 -36.67 8.57
C LEU A 122 6.65 -36.19 9.97
N ALA A 123 5.71 -36.12 10.91
CA ALA A 123 5.97 -35.76 12.30
C ALA A 123 6.89 -36.78 13.00
N GLY A 124 6.69 -38.08 12.75
CA GLY A 124 7.54 -39.15 13.27
C GLY A 124 8.98 -39.06 12.74
N VAL A 125 9.15 -38.81 11.44
CA VAL A 125 10.48 -38.60 10.83
C VAL A 125 11.16 -37.38 11.45
N PHE A 126 10.44 -36.28 11.67
CA PHE A 126 10.99 -35.09 12.31
C PHE A 126 11.47 -35.38 13.75
N ILE A 127 10.69 -36.13 14.53
CA ILE A 127 11.07 -36.54 15.89
C ILE A 127 12.32 -37.43 15.86
N LEU A 128 12.42 -38.37 14.91
CA LEU A 128 13.60 -39.23 14.77
C LEU A 128 14.85 -38.43 14.38
N VAL A 129 14.73 -37.44 13.49
CA VAL A 129 15.82 -36.55 13.12
C VAL A 129 16.27 -35.72 14.32
N MET A 130 15.35 -35.18 15.11
CA MET A 130 15.67 -34.44 16.34
C MET A 130 16.32 -35.34 17.41
N ALA A 131 15.86 -36.58 17.56
CA ALA A 131 16.48 -37.56 18.46
C ALA A 131 17.90 -37.93 17.99
N PHE A 132 18.12 -38.04 16.68
CA PHE A 132 19.43 -38.30 16.11
C PHE A 132 20.37 -37.11 16.32
N ILE A 133 19.93 -35.87 16.10
CA ILE A 133 20.71 -34.64 16.34
C ILE A 133 21.08 -34.51 17.82
N THR A 134 20.14 -34.77 18.73
CA THR A 134 20.43 -34.72 20.17
C THR A 134 21.40 -35.82 20.60
N TRP A 135 21.31 -37.01 20.01
CA TRP A 135 22.27 -38.10 20.22
C TRP A 135 23.67 -37.78 19.67
N THR A 136 23.78 -37.18 18.48
CA THR A 136 25.09 -36.80 17.90
C THR A 136 25.78 -35.74 18.73
N ILE A 137 25.06 -34.71 19.20
CA ILE A 137 25.59 -33.68 20.11
C ILE A 137 26.04 -34.30 21.44
N TYR A 138 25.24 -35.18 22.04
CA TYR A 138 25.62 -35.86 23.28
C TYR A 138 26.87 -36.75 23.08
N SER A 139 26.97 -37.43 21.94
CA SER A 139 28.12 -38.30 21.62
C SER A 139 29.43 -37.52 21.40
N VAL A 140 29.34 -36.29 20.87
CA VAL A 140 30.49 -35.38 20.74
C VAL A 140 30.89 -34.81 22.10
N SER A 141 29.91 -34.50 22.97
CA SER A 141 30.18 -34.00 24.33
C SER A 141 30.85 -35.03 25.27
N GLN A 142 30.75 -36.33 24.96
CA GLN A 142 31.46 -37.40 25.67
C GLN A 142 32.92 -37.54 25.21
N ARG A 143 33.31 -36.96 24.06
CA ARG A 143 34.72 -36.93 23.58
C ARG A 143 35.56 -35.79 24.18
N GLU A 144 34.93 -34.81 24.83
CA GLU A 144 35.63 -33.65 25.42
C GLU A 144 35.80 -33.72 26.95
N ARG A 145 35.21 -34.70 27.64
CA ARG A 145 35.36 -34.87 29.11
C ARG A 145 36.66 -35.56 29.57
N GLN A 146 37.61 -35.87 28.67
CA GLN A 146 38.91 -36.46 29.02
C GLN A 146 40.14 -35.58 28.78
N GLN A 147 39.99 -34.31 28.35
CA GLN A 147 41.16 -33.44 28.08
C GLN A 147 41.22 -32.11 28.83
N GLN A 148 40.33 -31.85 29.80
CA GLN A 148 40.38 -30.60 30.59
C GLN A 148 40.55 -30.84 32.09
N ALA A 149 41.47 -31.74 32.45
CA ALA A 149 42.00 -31.89 33.81
C ALA A 149 43.47 -31.44 33.95
N ASN A 150 44.01 -30.69 32.97
CA ASN A 150 45.39 -30.23 33.01
C ASN A 150 45.57 -28.89 32.30
N SER A 151 45.16 -27.79 32.96
CA SER A 151 45.68 -26.44 32.74
C SER A 151 45.21 -25.50 33.86
N SER A 152 45.80 -25.68 35.04
CA SER A 152 45.78 -24.69 36.12
C SER A 152 47.22 -24.22 36.34
N SER A 153 47.57 -23.03 35.88
CA SER A 153 48.71 -22.20 36.32
C SER A 153 48.47 -20.79 35.78
N ALA A 154 47.97 -19.88 36.62
CA ALA A 154 48.72 -18.82 37.32
C ALA A 154 49.11 -17.65 36.37
N THR A 155 48.47 -16.48 36.44
CA THR A 155 48.67 -15.33 37.37
C THR A 155 49.49 -14.21 36.71
N SER A 156 48.89 -13.00 36.62
CA SER A 156 49.49 -11.65 36.84
C SER A 156 48.50 -10.59 36.32
N LEU A 157 47.67 -9.89 37.12
CA LEU A 157 47.94 -8.73 38.00
C LEU A 157 48.85 -7.64 37.40
N VAL A 158 48.29 -6.43 37.21
CA VAL A 158 48.80 -5.07 37.53
C VAL A 158 47.93 -4.01 36.79
N SER A 159 47.10 -3.26 37.52
CA SER A 159 47.25 -1.83 37.92
C SER A 159 46.92 -0.84 36.80
N SER A 160 45.76 -0.15 36.80
CA SER A 160 45.42 1.07 37.58
C SER A 160 46.47 2.18 37.44
N VAL A 161 46.15 3.27 36.71
CA VAL A 161 45.85 4.62 37.28
C VAL A 161 45.18 5.52 36.22
N GLU A 162 44.11 6.20 36.61
CA GLU A 162 43.72 7.54 36.17
C GLU A 162 43.83 8.45 37.41
N PRO A 163 44.15 9.75 37.31
CA PRO A 163 43.05 10.70 37.54
C PRO A 163 43.17 12.09 36.86
N SER A 164 41.98 12.67 36.65
CA SER A 164 41.60 14.05 36.99
C SER A 164 42.23 15.24 36.26
N SER A 165 41.38 15.98 35.54
CA SER A 165 41.31 17.43 35.69
C SER A 165 39.88 17.91 35.45
N ALA A 166 39.20 18.27 36.55
CA ALA A 166 37.95 19.02 36.55
C ALA A 166 38.23 20.48 36.97
N ALA A 167 37.26 21.33 36.61
CA ALA A 167 37.06 22.74 36.97
C ALA A 167 37.65 23.77 35.96
N GLN A 168 36.94 24.81 35.51
CA GLN A 168 35.53 25.23 35.54
C GLN A 168 35.46 26.63 34.87
N HIS A 169 34.25 27.05 34.48
CA HIS A 169 33.85 28.41 34.02
C HIS A 169 34.29 28.78 32.57
N ALA A 170 33.49 29.43 31.71
CA ALA A 170 32.43 30.40 31.93
C ALA A 170 31.35 30.35 30.82
N ALA A 171 30.18 30.90 31.14
CA ALA A 171 29.03 31.09 30.27
C ALA A 171 29.31 31.97 29.03
N SER A 172 28.72 31.58 27.90
CA SER A 172 28.30 32.41 26.75
C SER A 172 27.44 31.48 25.89
N SER A 173 26.10 31.53 25.94
CA SER A 173 25.26 32.49 25.24
C SER A 173 25.80 32.84 23.85
N SER A 174 25.58 31.95 22.88
CA SER A 174 25.47 32.33 21.48
C SER A 174 24.28 31.57 20.89
N SER A 175 23.13 32.21 20.98
CA SER A 175 22.05 32.09 20.01
C SER A 175 22.62 32.35 18.62
N GLU A 176 22.89 31.30 17.85
CA GLU A 176 23.01 31.44 16.41
C GLU A 176 21.62 31.35 15.78
N THR A 177 20.98 32.51 15.81
CA THR A 177 20.03 32.92 14.78
C THR A 177 20.78 32.95 13.45
N SER A 178 20.76 31.84 12.72
CA SER A 178 20.99 31.88 11.28
C SER A 178 19.69 32.36 10.63
N SER A 179 19.56 33.67 10.53
CA SER A 179 18.69 34.30 9.55
C SER A 179 19.23 33.94 8.16
N GLN A 180 18.67 32.91 7.55
CA GLN A 180 18.83 32.68 6.13
C GLN A 180 17.48 32.89 5.44
N ALA A 181 17.54 33.78 4.46
CA ALA A 181 16.41 34.35 3.74
C ALA A 181 15.40 33.29 3.29
N LYS A 182 14.12 33.62 3.54
CA LYS A 182 12.95 32.95 3.01
C LYS A 182 13.07 32.82 1.48
N ILE A 183 13.46 31.63 1.03
CA ILE A 183 13.08 31.13 -0.29
C ILE A 183 11.74 30.44 -0.07
N ASP A 184 10.67 31.01 -0.63
CA ASP A 184 9.33 30.46 -0.48
C ASP A 184 9.30 28.99 -0.97
N GLY A 185 8.97 28.07 -0.06
CA GLY A 185 8.60 26.68 -0.38
C GLY A 185 9.63 25.57 -0.15
N ALA A 186 10.83 25.84 0.37
CA ALA A 186 11.80 24.79 0.70
C ALA A 186 11.60 24.27 2.13
N GLU A 187 11.17 23.01 2.27
CA GLU A 187 11.18 22.31 3.56
C GLU A 187 12.57 21.71 3.81
N PHE A 188 12.94 21.52 5.08
CA PHE A 188 14.22 20.90 5.45
C PHE A 188 14.01 19.81 6.51
N PHE A 189 14.62 18.65 6.29
CA PHE A 189 14.72 17.54 7.24
C PHE A 189 16.17 17.43 7.73
N GLY A 190 16.49 18.12 8.83
CA GLY A 190 17.87 18.27 9.27
C GLY A 190 18.69 19.08 8.26
N ASP A 191 19.77 18.49 7.76
CA ASP A 191 20.64 19.05 6.71
C ASP A 191 20.20 18.69 5.28
N VAL A 192 19.08 17.99 5.12
CA VAL A 192 18.54 17.59 3.80
C VAL A 192 17.46 18.57 3.36
N GLN A 193 17.64 19.16 2.18
CA GLN A 193 16.59 19.96 1.54
C GLN A 193 15.49 19.02 1.02
N ALA A 194 14.24 19.40 1.26
CA ALA A 194 13.06 18.65 0.88
C ALA A 194 12.07 19.54 0.14
N LYS A 195 11.46 18.99 -0.90
CA LYS A 195 10.34 19.60 -1.61
C LYS A 195 9.21 18.59 -1.67
N ARG A 196 8.05 18.92 -1.09
CA ARG A 196 6.85 18.12 -1.28
C ARG A 196 6.36 18.31 -2.72
N VAL A 197 6.16 17.21 -3.44
CA VAL A 197 5.71 17.23 -4.84
C VAL A 197 4.34 16.58 -5.06
N SER A 198 3.80 15.90 -4.05
CA SER A 198 2.45 15.33 -4.09
C SER A 198 1.38 16.41 -3.95
N GLY A 199 0.35 16.31 -4.80
CA GLY A 199 -0.88 17.10 -4.73
C GLY A 199 -1.87 16.60 -3.67
N GLU A 200 -3.01 17.27 -3.58
CA GLU A 200 -4.11 16.87 -2.69
C GLU A 200 -4.68 15.51 -3.12
N GLY A 201 -4.81 14.57 -2.19
CA GLY A 201 -5.31 13.22 -2.48
C GLY A 201 -4.26 12.22 -3.00
N GLU A 202 -3.03 12.65 -3.30
CA GLU A 202 -1.94 11.78 -3.73
C GLU A 202 -1.10 11.23 -2.56
N GLU A 203 -0.47 10.06 -2.74
CA GLU A 203 0.48 9.52 -1.76
C GLU A 203 1.56 10.56 -1.46
N THR A 204 1.80 10.84 -0.17
CA THR A 204 2.72 11.92 0.21
C THR A 204 4.11 11.63 -0.35
N THR A 205 4.58 12.52 -1.21
CA THR A 205 5.85 12.34 -1.93
C THR A 205 6.75 13.55 -1.73
N TYR A 206 7.97 13.28 -1.31
CA TYR A 206 9.03 14.27 -1.12
C TYR A 206 10.20 14.01 -2.06
N GLU A 207 10.68 15.06 -2.71
CA GLU A 207 12.01 15.06 -3.35
C GLU A 207 13.03 15.53 -2.32
N LEU A 208 14.05 14.70 -2.08
CA LEU A 208 15.12 14.95 -1.12
C LEU A 208 16.44 15.18 -1.86
N TYR A 209 17.16 16.23 -1.47
CA TYR A 209 18.36 16.68 -2.17
C TYR A 209 19.56 16.70 -1.22
N ALA A 210 20.42 15.67 -1.31
CA ALA A 210 21.67 15.55 -0.56
C ALA A 210 22.55 14.42 -1.13
N PRO A 211 23.87 14.42 -0.85
CA PRO A 211 24.72 13.27 -1.15
C PRO A 211 24.18 11.99 -0.51
N MET A 212 24.25 10.86 -1.21
CA MET A 212 23.58 9.62 -0.79
C MET A 212 23.96 9.14 0.63
N ASN A 213 25.20 9.38 1.06
CA ASN A 213 25.69 9.02 2.40
C ASN A 213 25.10 9.88 3.54
N LYS A 214 24.36 10.94 3.22
CA LYS A 214 23.71 11.82 4.19
C LYS A 214 22.29 11.40 4.53
N PHE A 215 21.63 10.58 3.72
CA PHE A 215 20.27 10.15 4.01
C PHE A 215 20.23 9.15 5.17
N LYS A 216 19.46 9.48 6.21
CA LYS A 216 19.17 8.61 7.34
C LYS A 216 17.66 8.55 7.53
N PHE A 217 17.08 7.39 7.28
CA PHE A 217 15.67 7.13 7.51
C PHE A 217 15.52 6.32 8.77
N THR A 218 14.62 6.75 9.65
CA THR A 218 14.30 6.01 10.87
C THR A 218 12.80 5.94 11.09
N VAL A 219 12.35 4.86 11.73
CA VAL A 219 10.97 4.69 12.16
C VAL A 219 10.95 4.50 13.67
N LYS A 220 10.32 5.43 14.39
CA LYS A 220 10.20 5.38 15.84
C LYS A 220 8.83 4.84 16.24
N GLY A 221 8.81 3.69 16.90
CA GLY A 221 7.57 3.06 17.34
C GLY A 221 6.94 3.77 18.53
N LYS A 222 5.63 4.01 18.41
CA LYS A 222 4.74 4.44 19.49
C LYS A 222 3.84 3.30 19.98
N ASN A 223 3.66 2.28 19.16
CA ASN A 223 2.90 1.07 19.45
C ASN A 223 3.44 -0.08 18.57
N TYR A 224 2.88 -1.28 18.68
CA TYR A 224 3.12 -2.38 17.75
C TYR A 224 2.63 -1.99 16.35
N VAL A 225 3.57 -1.89 15.41
CA VAL A 225 3.28 -1.50 14.02
C VAL A 225 4.14 -2.31 13.06
N TRP A 226 3.51 -2.80 12.00
CA TRP A 226 4.21 -3.39 10.87
C TRP A 226 4.83 -2.30 10.00
N VAL A 227 6.08 -2.48 9.58
CA VAL A 227 6.86 -1.55 8.77
C VAL A 227 7.41 -2.27 7.55
N GLY A 228 6.96 -1.83 6.36
CA GLY A 228 7.50 -2.26 5.07
C GLY A 228 8.34 -1.15 4.46
N VAL A 229 9.55 -1.47 4.00
CA VAL A 229 10.44 -0.55 3.29
C VAL A 229 10.71 -1.09 1.89
N TYR A 230 10.53 -0.21 0.91
CA TYR A 230 10.74 -0.51 -0.50
C TYR A 230 11.78 0.45 -1.06
N GLU A 231 12.79 -0.09 -1.72
CA GLU A 231 13.78 0.66 -2.48
C GLU A 231 13.54 0.39 -3.96
N ASP A 232 13.22 1.42 -4.73
CA ASP A 232 12.92 1.30 -6.18
C ASP A 232 11.88 0.22 -6.48
N GLU A 233 10.79 0.21 -5.69
CA GLU A 233 9.67 -0.74 -5.72
C GLU A 233 9.98 -2.18 -5.26
N GLU A 234 11.26 -2.51 -5.01
CA GLU A 234 11.66 -3.78 -4.43
C GLU A 234 11.56 -3.72 -2.90
N ILE A 235 10.96 -4.75 -2.27
CA ILE A 235 10.94 -4.83 -0.80
C ILE A 235 12.35 -5.14 -0.28
N THR A 236 12.89 -4.26 0.57
CA THR A 236 14.20 -4.46 1.20
C THR A 236 14.11 -4.73 2.69
N MET A 237 12.98 -4.37 3.31
CA MET A 237 12.71 -4.68 4.70
C MET A 237 11.21 -4.90 4.93
N ASP A 238 10.91 -5.93 5.72
CA ASP A 238 9.57 -6.27 6.18
C ASP A 238 9.71 -6.71 7.64
N THR A 239 9.29 -5.87 8.56
CA THR A 239 9.46 -6.11 10.01
C THR A 239 8.37 -5.42 10.82
N THR A 240 8.43 -5.55 12.13
CA THR A 240 7.56 -4.86 13.07
C THR A 240 8.41 -4.02 14.02
N VAL A 241 7.89 -2.88 14.43
CA VAL A 241 8.48 -2.00 15.43
C VAL A 241 7.50 -1.88 16.60
N THR A 242 8.02 -1.89 17.81
CA THR A 242 7.23 -1.77 19.05
C THR A 242 7.42 -0.41 19.73
N GLU A 243 6.64 -0.13 20.76
CA GLU A 243 6.73 1.14 21.50
C GLU A 243 8.15 1.37 22.07
N GLY A 244 8.71 2.55 21.79
CA GLY A 244 10.05 2.93 22.26
C GLY A 244 11.20 2.42 21.39
N GLU A 245 10.94 1.47 20.50
CA GLU A 245 11.92 0.98 19.54
C GLU A 245 12.15 1.99 18.41
N THR A 246 13.39 2.07 17.92
CA THR A 246 13.74 2.87 16.74
C THR A 246 14.41 1.97 15.72
N LEU A 247 13.79 1.88 14.54
CA LEU A 247 14.29 1.12 13.41
C LEU A 247 15.10 2.04 12.49
N ASP A 248 16.38 1.74 12.33
CA ASP A 248 17.25 2.41 11.37
C ASP A 248 17.20 1.71 10.01
N ILE A 249 16.88 2.48 8.96
CA ILE A 249 16.76 1.98 7.60
C ILE A 249 18.06 2.30 6.83
N LYS A 250 18.75 1.25 6.38
CA LYS A 250 19.95 1.37 5.55
C LYS A 250 19.57 1.30 4.08
N VAL A 251 19.79 2.40 3.36
CA VAL A 251 19.49 2.51 1.93
C VAL A 251 20.72 2.13 1.09
N LYS A 252 20.52 1.41 -0.02
CA LYS A 252 21.59 1.07 -0.96
C LYS A 252 22.09 2.32 -1.68
N GLY A 253 23.38 2.37 -2.03
CA GLY A 253 24.02 3.56 -2.60
C GLY A 253 23.52 4.02 -3.98
N GLN A 254 22.68 3.24 -4.67
CA GLN A 254 22.12 3.56 -5.99
C GLN A 254 20.59 3.79 -5.97
N THR A 255 19.98 3.79 -4.79
CA THR A 255 18.52 3.86 -4.65
C THR A 255 18.00 5.22 -5.09
N ARG A 256 16.99 5.22 -5.97
CA ARG A 256 16.36 6.45 -6.47
C ARG A 256 15.13 6.83 -5.66
N SER A 257 14.47 5.85 -5.06
CA SER A 257 13.25 6.04 -4.30
C SER A 257 13.19 5.10 -3.10
N VAL A 258 12.74 5.64 -1.97
CA VAL A 258 12.45 4.89 -0.75
C VAL A 258 10.99 5.11 -0.40
N ARG A 259 10.19 4.05 -0.40
CA ARG A 259 8.82 4.07 0.14
C ARG A 259 8.82 3.39 1.50
N ILE A 260 8.27 4.07 2.50
CA ILE A 260 8.06 3.50 3.83
C ILE A 260 6.56 3.36 4.05
N ARG A 261 6.13 2.17 4.42
CA ARG A 261 4.73 1.83 4.68
C ARG A 261 4.54 1.36 6.11
N LEU A 262 3.54 1.88 6.78
CA LEU A 262 3.14 1.52 8.14
C LEU A 262 1.79 0.79 8.12
N GLY A 263 1.71 -0.37 8.75
CA GLY A 263 0.44 -1.10 8.90
C GLY A 263 -0.57 -0.36 9.79
N TYR A 264 -0.07 0.46 10.71
CA TYR A 264 -0.86 1.35 11.56
C TYR A 264 -0.15 2.72 11.63
N PRO A 265 -0.60 3.72 10.85
CA PRO A 265 0.05 5.03 10.71
C PRO A 265 0.36 5.75 12.02
N GLU A 266 -0.56 5.69 12.97
CA GLU A 266 -0.41 6.38 14.27
C GLU A 266 0.51 5.61 15.23
N GLY A 267 0.81 4.35 14.92
CA GLY A 267 1.66 3.45 15.70
C GLY A 267 3.16 3.75 15.58
N ALA A 268 3.59 4.60 14.65
CA ALA A 268 4.98 5.06 14.55
C ALA A 268 5.11 6.46 13.95
N GLU A 269 6.30 7.03 14.09
CA GLU A 269 6.74 8.22 13.37
C GLU A 269 7.86 7.88 12.40
N ILE A 270 7.74 8.37 11.18
CA ILE A 270 8.81 8.30 10.17
C ILE A 270 9.66 9.56 10.30
N GLN A 271 10.98 9.41 10.34
CA GLN A 271 11.91 10.53 10.41
C GLN A 271 12.95 10.47 9.31
N VAL A 272 13.33 11.64 8.81
CA VAL A 272 14.46 11.84 7.90
C VAL A 272 15.46 12.72 8.62
N ASN A 273 16.69 12.25 8.76
CA ASN A 273 17.79 12.93 9.44
C ASN A 273 17.39 13.47 10.84
N GLY A 274 16.61 12.68 11.58
CA GLY A 274 16.15 12.99 12.94
C GLY A 274 14.97 13.96 13.03
N LYS A 275 14.38 14.38 11.90
CA LYS A 275 13.17 15.21 11.88
C LYS A 275 11.97 14.39 11.43
N THR A 276 10.91 14.41 12.23
CA THR A 276 9.64 13.75 11.92
C THR A 276 9.03 14.32 10.65
N VAL A 277 8.67 13.42 9.73
CA VAL A 277 8.00 13.75 8.48
C VAL A 277 6.50 13.61 8.69
N LYS A 278 5.75 14.64 8.29
CA LYS A 278 4.29 14.58 8.33
C LYS A 278 3.76 14.02 7.03
N ILE A 279 2.80 13.12 7.13
CA ILE A 279 2.04 12.65 5.98
C ILE A 279 1.00 13.73 5.68
N ALA A 280 1.04 14.27 4.47
CA ALA A 280 0.25 15.41 4.02
C ALA A 280 -0.95 14.96 3.17
N ASN A 281 -1.56 13.84 3.56
CA ASN A 281 -2.77 13.31 2.96
C ASN A 281 -3.58 12.57 4.03
N ASP A 282 -4.81 13.02 4.27
CA ASP A 282 -5.71 12.43 5.28
C ASP A 282 -6.28 11.07 4.83
N TYR A 283 -6.20 10.76 3.53
CA TYR A 283 -6.71 9.54 2.92
C TYR A 283 -5.66 8.43 2.74
N ILE A 284 -4.42 8.82 2.45
CA ILE A 284 -3.27 7.91 2.31
C ILE A 284 -2.29 8.23 3.44
N THR A 285 -2.58 7.66 4.60
CA THR A 285 -1.80 7.87 5.83
C THR A 285 -0.82 6.74 6.11
N ASP A 286 -0.88 5.64 5.36
CA ASP A 286 -0.09 4.43 5.60
C ASP A 286 1.26 4.44 4.90
N SER A 287 1.53 5.42 4.04
CA SER A 287 2.73 5.39 3.19
C SER A 287 3.26 6.77 2.86
N ILE A 288 4.57 6.84 2.69
CA ILE A 288 5.30 8.02 2.24
C ILE A 288 6.42 7.61 1.29
N VAL A 289 6.63 8.41 0.25
CA VAL A 289 7.65 8.18 -0.77
C VAL A 289 8.69 9.29 -0.74
N PHE A 290 9.96 8.91 -0.73
CA PHE A 290 11.10 9.80 -0.83
C PHE A 290 11.84 9.53 -2.13
N ARG A 291 11.88 10.51 -3.04
CA ARG A 291 12.72 10.49 -4.24
C ARG A 291 14.05 11.12 -3.91
N LEU A 292 15.14 10.39 -4.14
CA LEU A 292 16.49 10.77 -3.69
C LEU A 292 17.28 11.37 -4.86
N HIS A 293 17.83 12.56 -4.64
CA HIS A 293 18.64 13.29 -5.62
C HIS A 293 19.98 13.66 -4.99
N ALA A 294 21.08 13.30 -5.68
CA ALA A 294 22.43 13.61 -5.23
C ALA A 294 22.81 15.10 -5.44
N ASP A 295 22.17 15.76 -6.40
CA ASP A 295 22.44 17.14 -6.81
C ASP A 295 21.27 18.07 -6.45
N GLN A 296 21.55 19.33 -6.09
CA GLN A 296 20.53 20.35 -5.79
C GLN A 296 19.63 20.64 -7.01
N PRO A 297 18.36 21.05 -6.81
CA PRO A 297 17.47 21.36 -7.91
C PRO A 297 18.00 22.57 -8.70
N THR A 298 18.45 22.35 -9.94
CA THR A 298 18.74 23.44 -10.86
C THR A 298 17.41 24.10 -11.23
N GLY A 299 17.13 25.26 -10.65
CA GLY A 299 15.91 26.03 -10.91
C GLY A 299 15.74 26.31 -12.39
N SER A 300 14.70 25.73 -12.99
CA SER A 300 14.22 26.09 -14.33
C SER A 300 13.13 27.13 -14.16
N SER A 301 13.53 28.40 -14.11
CA SER A 301 12.61 29.54 -14.10
C SER A 301 12.32 29.94 -15.55
N THR A 302 11.23 29.45 -16.14
CA THR A 302 10.67 30.06 -17.36
C THR A 302 9.80 31.24 -16.92
N ASN A 303 10.42 32.41 -16.77
CA ASN A 303 9.73 33.69 -16.72
C ASN A 303 9.49 34.17 -18.15
N GLU A 304 8.25 34.13 -18.63
CA GLU A 304 7.81 34.97 -19.75
C GLU A 304 6.50 35.67 -19.38
N ALA A 305 6.65 36.85 -18.79
CA ALA A 305 5.64 37.89 -18.88
C ALA A 305 6.31 39.27 -18.92
N ASN A 306 6.23 39.87 -20.12
CA ASN A 306 5.86 41.26 -20.37
C ASN A 306 6.94 42.36 -20.43
N GLN A 307 7.24 42.79 -21.67
CA GLN A 307 7.49 44.18 -22.10
C GLN A 307 6.86 44.27 -23.50
N GLY A 308 6.07 45.25 -23.95
CA GLY A 308 5.84 46.62 -23.51
C GLY A 308 5.86 47.55 -24.73
N ALA A 309 4.67 47.89 -25.26
CA ALA A 309 4.25 49.10 -26.01
C ALA A 309 4.99 49.66 -27.26
N GLU A 310 4.20 49.76 -28.34
CA GLU A 310 3.99 50.90 -29.28
C GLU A 310 5.17 51.57 -30.05
N ASN A 311 5.16 51.44 -31.40
CA ASN A 311 4.96 52.56 -32.36
C ASN A 311 5.02 52.11 -33.85
N GLN A 312 3.85 52.08 -34.52
CA GLN A 312 3.46 52.65 -35.84
C GLN A 312 4.32 52.51 -37.15
N PRO A 313 3.75 52.77 -38.37
CA PRO A 313 3.21 51.75 -39.27
C PRO A 313 3.89 51.67 -40.67
N GLY A 314 3.63 50.61 -41.44
CA GLY A 314 4.01 50.52 -42.85
C GLY A 314 3.48 49.29 -43.60
N GLN A 315 2.57 49.55 -44.55
CA GLN A 315 2.32 48.93 -45.88
C GLN A 315 3.25 47.77 -46.30
N GLU A 316 2.88 46.73 -47.05
CA GLU A 316 1.79 46.44 -47.98
C GLU A 316 1.81 44.92 -48.31
N GLN A 317 0.62 44.39 -48.60
CA GLN A 317 0.25 43.27 -49.48
C GLN A 317 1.28 42.20 -49.92
N GLY A 318 0.88 40.93 -49.74
CA GLY A 318 1.43 39.80 -50.49
C GLY A 318 0.72 38.49 -50.14
N GLN A 319 -0.34 38.18 -50.89
CA GLN A 319 -1.04 36.89 -50.87
C GLN A 319 -0.07 35.74 -51.17
N ASN A 320 -0.12 34.63 -50.42
CA ASN A 320 -0.21 33.33 -51.08
C ASN A 320 -0.71 32.18 -50.19
N GLN A 321 -1.40 31.29 -50.88
CA GLN A 321 -2.09 30.08 -50.46
C GLN A 321 -1.11 28.98 -50.00
N ASN A 322 -1.45 28.26 -48.93
CA ASN A 322 -1.87 26.85 -48.98
C ASN A 322 -1.91 26.24 -47.57
N GLN A 323 -3.11 25.85 -47.15
CA GLN A 323 -3.35 24.99 -46.00
C GLN A 323 -3.29 23.52 -46.43
N ALA A 324 -2.53 22.72 -45.70
CA ALA A 324 -2.78 21.30 -45.50
C ALA A 324 -2.17 20.88 -44.15
N GLN A 325 -2.96 21.02 -43.07
CA GLN A 325 -2.70 20.36 -41.80
C GLN A 325 -3.81 19.33 -41.59
N GLY A 326 -3.43 18.07 -41.53
CA GLY A 326 -4.24 17.01 -40.93
C GLY A 326 -4.05 17.04 -39.42
N GLN A 327 -5.14 17.28 -38.69
CA GLN A 327 -5.28 16.92 -37.28
C GLN A 327 -6.65 16.27 -37.12
N GLY A 328 -6.65 14.97 -36.84
CA GLY A 328 -7.80 14.24 -36.34
C GLY A 328 -7.96 14.53 -34.85
N SER A 329 -9.01 15.26 -34.51
CA SER A 329 -9.45 15.46 -33.13
C SER A 329 -10.44 14.35 -32.78
N TYR A 330 -10.13 13.60 -31.73
CA TYR A 330 -11.05 12.65 -31.11
C TYR A 330 -12.26 13.39 -30.51
N GLN A 331 -13.46 12.92 -30.86
CA GLN A 331 -14.73 13.45 -30.41
C GLN A 331 -15.36 12.47 -29.40
N GLY A 332 -15.70 12.97 -28.21
CA GLY A 332 -16.33 12.18 -27.14
C GLY A 332 -17.71 11.63 -27.53
N PRO A 333 -18.22 10.61 -26.82
CA PRO A 333 -19.46 9.92 -27.21
C PRO A 333 -20.70 10.81 -27.01
N ALA A 334 -21.56 10.78 -28.02
CA ALA A 334 -22.81 11.52 -28.10
C ALA A 334 -23.83 11.04 -27.06
N VAL A 335 -24.49 11.99 -26.40
CA VAL A 335 -25.70 11.76 -25.61
C VAL A 335 -26.88 11.65 -26.58
N LEU A 336 -27.58 10.52 -26.57
CA LEU A 336 -28.83 10.31 -27.30
C LEU A 336 -29.98 11.02 -26.56
N ASP A 337 -30.56 12.02 -27.19
CA ASP A 337 -31.77 12.72 -26.75
C ASP A 337 -33.02 11.92 -27.19
N PRO A 338 -33.88 11.43 -26.26
CA PRO A 338 -34.98 10.54 -26.60
C PRO A 338 -36.26 11.22 -27.12
N ASN A 339 -36.26 12.53 -27.43
CA ASN A 339 -37.46 13.24 -27.89
C ASN A 339 -37.39 13.82 -29.31
N ARG A 340 -37.21 12.97 -30.33
CA ARG A 340 -37.54 13.32 -31.72
C ARG A 340 -38.42 12.28 -32.40
N GLN A 341 -39.70 12.25 -32.03
CA GLN A 341 -40.77 11.93 -32.97
C GLN A 341 -41.46 13.24 -33.37
N GLN A 342 -41.37 13.62 -34.66
CA GLN A 342 -42.47 14.13 -35.48
C GLN A 342 -41.96 14.70 -36.81
N ASN A 343 -42.72 14.36 -37.87
CA ASN A 343 -42.82 15.00 -39.18
C ASN A 343 -41.66 14.89 -40.17
N ASN A 344 -41.80 14.02 -41.18
CA ASN A 344 -42.43 14.45 -42.43
C ASN A 344 -42.59 13.28 -43.41
N ASP A 345 -43.84 12.85 -43.62
CA ASP A 345 -44.29 12.39 -44.93
C ASP A 345 -44.40 13.63 -45.83
N ASN A 346 -43.59 13.74 -46.90
CA ASN A 346 -44.10 14.09 -48.23
C ASN A 346 -43.01 14.02 -49.32
N ASN A 347 -43.34 13.23 -50.34
CA ASN A 347 -43.15 13.45 -51.78
C ASN A 347 -41.76 13.27 -52.42
N GLY A 348 -41.72 12.33 -53.39
CA GLY A 348 -40.87 12.47 -54.58
C GLY A 348 -40.20 11.20 -55.11
N GLN A 349 -40.96 10.27 -55.69
CA GLN A 349 -40.88 9.85 -57.12
C GLN A 349 -41.64 8.55 -57.37
#